data_AF-A0AAD1XEG3-F1
#
_entry.id   AF-A0AAD1XEG3-F1
#
_cell.length_a   1.000
_cell.length_b   1.000
_cell.length_c   1.000
_cell.angle_alpha   90.00
_cell.angle_beta   90.00
_cell.angle_gamma   90.00
#
_symmetry.space_group_name_H-M   'P 1'
#
loop_
_entity.id
_entity.type
_entity.pdbx_description
1 polymer ?
#
loop_
_entity_poly.entity_id
_entity_poly.type
_entity_poly.pdbx_seq_one_letter_code
_entity_poly.pdbx_strand_id
1 'polypeptide(L)'
;MSNNGIDWAGLFNWSAKYNDGTKKTNFSPMTKEEREWLEKAMKEYTYNEADRMQEIIKVLFDQDSKEEQELLENLDELYEIIDIHPRNSTNLDQAGGFKLLMDTMLNNTHEKVRKLSMEIFAAIVQNNSEMQAIAYKYGGLNLMYKYVDEQSDKNKEQVLGALSSLLRTSVAEIKAEFFKEMKGLDWIKQIILEPETTKRALKKIFFLLYDLIVKETDKSVEKVLPDDHPIKDYIVSNFDMIVRMLNLLNYENEEDLFSDHVLREFILNCVGGVFQYNPELVSKDIEEYLSTLLSTISAKITQIRDNDGDMDTVHLLETENSMVEKIIENQGDFLLIH
;
A
#
# COMPACT_ATOMS: atom_id res chain seq x y z
N MET A 1 -22.68 23.51 4.23
CA MET A 1 -22.11 24.88 4.12
C MET A 1 -20.65 24.72 3.75
N SER A 2 -20.21 25.37 2.67
CA SER A 2 -18.90 25.20 2.05
C SER A 2 -17.79 25.69 2.98
N ASN A 3 -16.88 24.79 3.37
CA ASN A 3 -15.63 25.17 4.01
C ASN A 3 -14.65 25.57 2.89
N ASN A 4 -14.51 26.88 2.67
CA ASN A 4 -13.88 27.53 1.50
C ASN A 4 -12.34 27.40 1.43
N GLY A 5 -11.75 26.23 1.69
CA GLY A 5 -10.28 26.07 1.57
C GLY A 5 -9.48 27.07 2.41
N ILE A 6 -10.08 27.60 3.49
CA ILE A 6 -9.43 28.54 4.38
C ILE A 6 -8.54 27.70 5.31
N ASP A 7 -7.22 27.91 5.24
CA ASP A 7 -6.28 27.35 6.20
C ASP A 7 -6.54 27.98 7.58
N TRP A 8 -7.41 27.32 8.34
CA TRP A 8 -7.79 27.72 9.68
C TRP A 8 -6.60 27.69 10.66
N ALA A 9 -5.60 26.83 10.42
CA ALA A 9 -4.42 26.72 11.26
C ALA A 9 -3.46 27.89 11.04
N GLY A 10 -3.24 28.27 9.77
CA GLY A 10 -2.51 29.48 9.40
C GLY A 10 -3.19 30.75 9.93
N LEU A 11 -4.52 30.84 9.78
CA LEU A 11 -5.30 31.97 10.29
C LEU A 11 -5.22 32.10 11.82
N PHE A 12 -5.28 30.98 12.53
CA PHE A 12 -5.16 30.94 13.98
C PHE A 12 -3.76 31.40 14.43
N ASN A 13 -2.70 30.86 13.84
CA ASN A 13 -1.31 31.22 14.16
C ASN A 13 -1.01 32.70 13.85
N TRP A 14 -1.58 33.23 12.77
CA TRP A 14 -1.51 34.65 12.47
C TRP A 14 -2.27 35.48 13.51
N SER A 15 -3.52 35.12 13.83
CA SER A 15 -4.32 35.85 14.81
C SER A 15 -3.66 35.90 16.20
N ALA A 16 -3.01 34.82 16.63
CA ALA A 16 -2.30 34.75 17.90
C ALA A 16 -1.03 35.61 17.92
N LYS A 17 -0.37 35.84 16.77
CA LYS A 17 0.80 36.72 16.68
C LYS A 17 0.44 38.20 16.70
N TYR A 18 -0.72 38.57 16.15
CA TYR A 18 -1.12 39.97 15.97
C TYR A 18 -2.20 40.43 16.96
N ASN A 19 -2.79 39.53 17.75
CA ASN A 19 -3.75 39.83 18.80
C ASN A 19 -3.26 39.34 20.17
N ASP A 20 -2.78 40.28 20.97
CA ASP A 20 -2.28 40.12 22.35
C ASP A 20 -3.39 39.70 23.35
N GLY A 21 -4.68 39.89 23.00
CA GLY A 21 -5.80 39.49 23.85
C GLY A 21 -6.07 40.39 25.07
N THR A 22 -5.20 41.37 25.36
CA THR A 22 -5.37 42.30 26.51
C THR A 22 -6.10 43.61 26.19
N LYS A 23 -6.45 43.87 24.92
CA LYS A 23 -7.21 45.07 24.50
C LYS A 23 -8.71 44.78 24.36
N LYS A 24 -9.56 45.69 24.84
CA LYS A 24 -11.02 45.62 24.63
C LYS A 24 -11.33 45.55 23.13
N THR A 25 -11.97 44.48 22.68
CA THR A 25 -12.40 44.29 21.29
C THR A 25 -13.62 45.16 20.99
N ASN A 26 -13.43 46.22 20.19
CA ASN A 26 -14.53 46.93 19.56
C ASN A 26 -14.97 46.15 18.31
N PHE A 27 -16.08 45.43 18.40
CA PHE A 27 -16.69 44.75 17.25
C PHE A 27 -17.41 45.77 16.37
N SER A 28 -16.70 46.31 15.38
CA SER A 28 -17.29 47.09 14.29
C SER A 28 -17.37 46.23 13.03
N PRO A 29 -18.39 46.41 12.16
CA PRO A 29 -18.38 45.83 10.84
C PRO A 29 -17.13 46.30 10.09
N MET A 30 -16.38 45.35 9.52
CA MET A 30 -15.17 45.61 8.75
C MET A 30 -15.46 46.60 7.61
N THR A 31 -14.63 47.64 7.49
CA THR A 31 -14.78 48.59 6.38
C THR A 31 -14.49 47.90 5.05
N LYS A 32 -14.97 48.49 3.93
CA LYS A 32 -14.75 47.92 2.60
C LYS A 32 -13.25 47.78 2.27
N GLU A 33 -12.45 48.78 2.66
CA GLU A 33 -11.00 48.81 2.46
C GLU A 33 -10.28 47.74 3.29
N GLU A 34 -10.65 47.56 4.56
CA GLU A 34 -10.10 46.49 5.41
C GLU A 34 -10.46 45.11 4.88
N ARG A 35 -11.68 44.94 4.35
CA ARG A 35 -12.11 43.69 3.72
C ARG A 35 -11.32 43.39 2.46
N GLU A 36 -11.16 44.36 1.57
CA GLU A 36 -10.37 44.19 0.34
C GLU A 36 -8.89 43.93 0.64
N TRP A 37 -8.33 44.61 1.65
CA TRP A 37 -6.98 44.35 2.14
C TRP A 37 -6.84 42.94 2.71
N LEU A 38 -7.77 42.50 3.57
CA LEU A 38 -7.74 41.17 4.16
C LEU A 38 -7.94 40.08 3.11
N GLU A 39 -8.87 40.23 2.17
CA GLU A 39 -9.06 39.30 1.05
C GLU A 39 -7.80 39.21 0.17
N LYS A 40 -7.11 40.33 -0.07
CA LYS A 40 -5.85 40.35 -0.81
C LYS A 40 -4.72 39.68 -0.03
N ALA A 41 -4.55 40.00 1.25
CA ALA A 41 -3.56 39.37 2.11
C ALA A 41 -3.82 37.86 2.26
N MET A 42 -5.07 37.43 2.41
CA MET A 42 -5.41 36.02 2.43
C MET A 42 -5.07 35.34 1.10
N LYS A 43 -5.36 35.96 -0.04
CA LYS A 43 -4.97 35.41 -1.36
C LYS A 43 -3.45 35.37 -1.56
N GLU A 44 -2.71 36.35 -1.05
CA GLU A 44 -1.25 36.40 -1.14
C GLU A 44 -0.55 35.39 -0.22
N TYR A 45 -1.20 35.01 0.89
CA TYR A 45 -0.65 34.10 1.89
C TYR A 45 -1.26 32.68 1.90
N THR A 46 -2.31 32.43 1.11
CA THR A 46 -2.86 31.07 0.93
C THR A 46 -2.21 30.47 -0.31
N TYR A 47 -1.33 29.49 -0.13
CA TYR A 47 -0.83 28.67 -1.23
C TYR A 47 -2.03 27.99 -1.92
N ASN A 48 -2.31 28.36 -3.16
CA ASN A 48 -3.48 27.82 -3.87
C ASN A 48 -3.11 26.48 -4.51
N GLU A 49 -3.26 25.41 -3.72
CA GLU A 49 -3.07 24.02 -4.16
C GLU A 49 -3.82 23.70 -5.45
N ALA A 50 -5.01 24.28 -5.65
CA ALA A 50 -5.79 24.05 -6.85
C ALA A 50 -5.14 24.67 -8.09
N ASP A 51 -4.65 25.92 -8.00
CA ASP A 51 -3.96 26.57 -9.12
C ASP A 51 -2.66 25.82 -9.44
N ARG A 52 -1.90 25.43 -8.42
CA ARG A 52 -0.66 24.68 -8.62
C ARG A 52 -0.91 23.30 -9.23
N MET A 53 -1.93 22.59 -8.76
CA MET A 53 -2.35 21.32 -9.36
C MET A 53 -2.70 21.49 -10.84
N GLN A 54 -3.39 22.58 -11.23
CA GLN A 54 -3.67 22.86 -12.64
C GLN A 54 -2.40 23.11 -13.47
N GLU A 55 -1.38 23.73 -12.89
CA GLU A 55 -0.09 23.92 -13.56
C GLU A 55 0.63 22.58 -13.76
N ILE A 56 0.67 21.73 -12.73
CA ILE A 56 1.27 20.40 -12.82
C ILE A 56 0.54 19.54 -13.87
N ILE A 57 -0.80 19.59 -13.91
CA ILE A 57 -1.60 18.89 -14.93
C ILE A 57 -1.20 19.31 -16.35
N LYS A 58 -0.91 20.59 -16.59
CA LYS A 58 -0.43 21.05 -17.90
C LYS A 58 0.95 20.50 -18.24
N VAL A 59 1.83 20.36 -17.26
CA VAL A 59 3.15 19.74 -17.44
C VAL A 59 2.99 18.25 -17.81
N LEU A 60 2.13 17.51 -17.09
CA LEU A 60 1.87 16.09 -17.37
C LEU A 60 1.18 15.88 -18.74
N PHE A 61 0.30 16.80 -19.14
CA PHE A 61 -0.33 16.75 -20.46
C PHE A 61 0.67 16.83 -21.61
N ASP A 62 1.76 17.59 -21.43
CA ASP A 62 2.82 17.81 -22.42
C ASP A 62 4.08 16.98 -22.08
N GLN A 63 3.93 15.88 -21.32
CA GLN A 63 5.05 15.13 -20.74
C GLN A 63 6.12 14.69 -21.74
N ASP A 64 5.75 14.40 -22.99
CA ASP A 64 6.67 13.94 -24.04
C ASP A 64 7.67 15.02 -24.49
N SER A 65 7.36 16.30 -24.23
CA SER A 65 8.24 17.43 -24.54
C SER A 65 9.04 17.93 -23.33
N LYS A 66 8.84 17.31 -22.16
CA LYS A 66 9.46 17.70 -20.89
C LYS A 66 10.67 16.84 -20.57
N GLU A 67 11.65 17.46 -19.94
CA GLU A 67 12.81 16.76 -19.41
C GLU A 67 12.41 15.92 -18.18
N GLU A 68 13.08 14.78 -17.98
CA GLU A 68 12.81 13.86 -16.85
C GLU A 68 12.79 14.58 -15.50
N GLN A 69 13.74 15.50 -15.28
CA GLN A 69 13.87 16.24 -14.03
C GLN A 69 12.68 17.19 -13.77
N GLU A 70 12.19 17.87 -14.80
CA GLU A 70 11.01 18.76 -14.69
C GLU A 70 9.77 17.94 -14.32
N LEU A 71 9.61 16.75 -14.92
CA LEU A 71 8.51 15.84 -14.59
C LEU A 71 8.57 15.35 -13.16
N LEU A 72 9.76 14.94 -12.69
CA LEU A 72 9.95 14.48 -11.31
C LEU A 72 9.63 15.58 -10.29
N GLU A 73 10.11 16.80 -10.50
CA GLU A 73 9.83 17.93 -9.61
C GLU A 73 8.33 18.25 -9.52
N ASN A 74 7.62 18.24 -10.65
CA ASN A 74 6.18 18.47 -10.66
C ASN A 74 5.38 17.31 -10.04
N LEU A 75 5.85 16.07 -10.21
CA LEU A 75 5.22 14.89 -9.59
C LEU A 75 5.47 14.86 -8.07
N ASP A 76 6.66 15.23 -7.60
CA ASP A 76 6.96 15.33 -6.17
C ASP A 76 6.04 16.39 -5.51
N GLU A 77 5.89 17.56 -6.13
CA GLU A 77 4.96 18.58 -5.63
C GLU A 77 3.50 18.12 -5.70
N LEU A 78 3.11 17.38 -6.75
CA LEU A 78 1.78 16.77 -6.79
C LEU A 78 1.59 15.79 -5.62
N TYR A 79 2.61 15.02 -5.28
CA TYR A 79 2.54 14.08 -4.18
C TYR A 79 2.32 14.80 -2.85
N GLU A 80 3.06 15.88 -2.61
CA GLU A 80 2.86 16.75 -1.45
C GLU A 80 1.43 17.30 -1.40
N ILE A 81 0.90 17.80 -2.53
CA ILE A 81 -0.48 18.30 -2.61
C ILE A 81 -1.50 17.19 -2.28
N ILE A 82 -1.28 15.96 -2.75
CA ILE A 82 -2.15 14.83 -2.45
C ILE A 82 -2.12 14.47 -0.96
N ASP A 83 -0.95 14.52 -0.32
CA ASP A 83 -0.76 14.17 1.09
C ASP A 83 -1.38 15.20 2.05
N ILE A 84 -1.47 16.48 1.66
CA ILE A 84 -2.08 17.53 2.48
C ILE A 84 -3.53 17.21 2.85
N HIS A 85 -4.33 16.74 1.89
CA HIS A 85 -5.75 16.48 2.15
C HIS A 85 -6.36 15.45 1.18
N PRO A 86 -7.08 14.41 1.66
CA PRO A 86 -7.64 13.35 0.81
C PRO A 86 -8.50 13.83 -0.36
N ARG A 87 -9.23 14.93 -0.18
CA ARG A 87 -10.04 15.58 -1.23
C ARG A 87 -9.24 16.02 -2.46
N ASN A 88 -7.94 16.26 -2.33
CA ASN A 88 -7.10 16.65 -3.45
C ASN A 88 -7.02 15.55 -4.52
N SER A 89 -7.19 14.28 -4.13
CA SER A 89 -7.36 13.17 -5.07
C SER A 89 -8.58 13.35 -5.99
N THR A 90 -9.73 13.71 -5.42
CA THR A 90 -10.96 13.94 -6.18
C THR A 90 -10.86 15.22 -7.03
N ASN A 91 -10.23 16.28 -6.50
CA ASN A 91 -9.99 17.51 -7.25
C ASN A 91 -9.08 17.24 -8.47
N LEU A 92 -8.05 16.39 -8.30
CA LEU A 92 -7.15 15.98 -9.38
C LEU A 92 -7.90 15.23 -10.49
N ASP A 93 -8.80 14.30 -10.14
CA ASP A 93 -9.64 13.61 -11.13
C ASP A 93 -10.61 14.57 -11.84
N GLN A 94 -11.28 15.45 -11.10
CA GLN A 94 -12.20 16.44 -11.67
C GLN A 94 -11.52 17.39 -12.66
N ALA A 95 -10.23 17.65 -12.44
CA ALA A 95 -9.38 18.42 -13.34
C ALA A 95 -8.83 17.61 -14.53
N GLY A 96 -9.10 16.30 -14.60
CA GLY A 96 -8.56 15.37 -15.61
C GLY A 96 -7.13 14.91 -15.32
N GLY A 97 -6.52 15.39 -14.24
CA GLY A 97 -5.14 15.08 -13.87
C GLY A 97 -4.93 13.63 -13.46
N PHE A 98 -5.93 12.98 -12.86
CA PHE A 98 -5.78 11.58 -12.43
C PHE A 98 -5.63 10.63 -13.62
N LYS A 99 -6.39 10.87 -14.70
CA LYS A 99 -6.26 10.11 -15.94
C LYS A 99 -4.90 10.32 -16.60
N LEU A 100 -4.36 11.55 -16.57
CA LEU A 100 -3.02 11.84 -17.08
C LEU A 100 -1.94 11.16 -16.23
N LEU A 101 -2.06 11.17 -14.90
CA LEU A 101 -1.15 10.44 -14.01
C LEU A 101 -1.11 8.94 -14.34
N MET A 102 -2.28 8.33 -14.61
CA MET A 102 -2.36 6.93 -15.03
C MET A 102 -1.72 6.69 -16.40
N ASP A 103 -1.85 7.62 -17.35
CA ASP A 103 -1.14 7.53 -18.62
C ASP A 103 0.38 7.64 -18.42
N THR A 104 0.85 8.61 -17.63
CA THR A 104 2.25 8.79 -17.26
C THR A 104 2.83 7.53 -16.62
N MET A 105 2.12 6.91 -15.66
CA MET A 105 2.63 5.72 -14.97
C MET A 105 2.76 4.49 -15.87
N LEU A 106 1.92 4.38 -16.91
CA LEU A 106 1.90 3.23 -17.82
C LEU A 106 2.84 3.43 -19.02
N ASN A 107 2.90 4.65 -19.56
CA ASN A 107 3.43 4.90 -20.90
C ASN A 107 4.67 5.81 -20.95
N ASN A 108 5.01 6.54 -19.88
CA ASN A 108 6.14 7.46 -19.92
C ASN A 108 7.46 6.72 -20.18
N THR A 109 8.37 7.29 -20.97
CA THR A 109 9.65 6.69 -21.33
C THR A 109 10.61 6.54 -20.15
N HIS A 110 10.55 7.45 -19.18
CA HIS A 110 11.47 7.51 -18.05
C HIS A 110 11.00 6.61 -16.90
N GLU A 111 11.84 5.64 -16.51
CA GLU A 111 11.50 4.67 -15.46
C GLU A 111 11.18 5.32 -14.11
N LYS A 112 11.90 6.40 -13.75
CA LYS A 112 11.72 7.10 -12.48
C LYS A 112 10.40 7.86 -12.44
N VAL A 113 10.02 8.47 -13.55
CA VAL A 113 8.74 9.17 -13.71
C VAL A 113 7.59 8.18 -13.59
N ARG A 114 7.68 7.02 -14.25
CA ARG A 114 6.69 5.94 -14.08
C ARG A 114 6.60 5.49 -12.63
N LYS A 115 7.75 5.27 -11.98
CA LYS A 115 7.82 4.85 -10.58
C LYS A 115 7.12 5.82 -9.64
N LEU A 116 7.48 7.10 -9.69
CA LEU A 116 6.88 8.12 -8.84
C LEU A 116 5.38 8.29 -9.12
N SER A 117 4.98 8.21 -10.40
CA SER A 117 3.56 8.27 -10.78
C SER A 117 2.75 7.10 -10.20
N MET A 118 3.32 5.88 -10.18
CA MET A 118 2.69 4.72 -9.52
C MET A 118 2.65 4.86 -8.00
N GLU A 119 3.60 5.56 -7.38
CA GLU A 119 3.59 5.87 -5.95
C GLU A 119 2.46 6.84 -5.59
N ILE A 120 2.33 7.93 -6.35
CA ILE A 120 1.23 8.88 -6.21
C ILE A 120 -0.12 8.19 -6.46
N PHE A 121 -0.22 7.36 -7.50
CA PHE A 121 -1.40 6.54 -7.76
C PHE A 121 -1.76 5.67 -6.55
N ALA A 122 -0.78 4.96 -5.99
CA ALA A 122 -1.00 4.10 -4.83
C ALA A 122 -1.52 4.90 -3.63
N ALA A 123 -0.97 6.09 -3.37
CA ALA A 123 -1.43 6.98 -2.31
C ALA A 123 -2.86 7.50 -2.53
N ILE A 124 -3.22 7.84 -3.78
CA ILE A 124 -4.56 8.30 -4.15
C ILE A 124 -5.62 7.21 -3.91
N VAL A 125 -5.35 5.96 -4.30
CA VAL A 125 -6.35 4.89 -4.25
C VAL A 125 -6.35 4.13 -2.93
N GLN A 126 -5.27 4.19 -2.14
CA GLN A 126 -5.17 3.46 -0.89
C GLN A 126 -6.26 3.90 0.09
N ASN A 127 -7.08 2.93 0.54
CA ASN A 127 -8.22 3.15 1.44
C ASN A 127 -9.25 4.19 0.93
N ASN A 128 -9.32 4.40 -0.38
CA ASN A 128 -10.24 5.35 -1.01
C ASN A 128 -11.09 4.65 -2.09
N SER A 129 -12.25 4.15 -1.70
CA SER A 129 -13.12 3.34 -2.58
C SER A 129 -13.66 4.11 -3.78
N GLU A 130 -13.88 5.41 -3.65
CA GLU A 130 -14.27 6.27 -4.78
C GLU A 130 -13.14 6.33 -5.81
N MET A 131 -11.91 6.60 -5.38
CA MET A 131 -10.76 6.67 -6.29
C MET A 131 -10.37 5.30 -6.84
N GLN A 132 -10.54 4.20 -6.10
CA GLN A 132 -10.38 2.84 -6.62
C GLN A 132 -11.38 2.55 -7.76
N ALA A 133 -12.65 2.93 -7.60
CA ALA A 133 -13.67 2.76 -8.63
C ALA A 133 -13.40 3.63 -9.88
N ILE A 134 -12.88 4.84 -9.70
CA ILE A 134 -12.46 5.71 -10.81
C ILE A 134 -11.24 5.12 -11.52
N ALA A 135 -10.22 4.70 -10.78
CA ALA A 135 -9.03 4.06 -11.32
C ALA A 135 -9.38 2.83 -12.17
N TYR A 136 -10.30 2.00 -11.68
CA TYR A 136 -10.81 0.86 -12.43
C TYR A 136 -11.45 1.26 -13.76
N LYS A 137 -12.31 2.30 -13.78
CA LYS A 137 -12.92 2.81 -15.03
C LYS A 137 -11.88 3.34 -16.02
N TYR A 138 -10.73 3.81 -15.54
CA TYR A 138 -9.61 4.24 -16.38
C TYR A 138 -8.64 3.10 -16.73
N GLY A 139 -8.94 1.86 -16.37
CA GLY A 139 -8.11 0.70 -16.70
C GLY A 139 -6.97 0.46 -15.72
N GLY A 140 -7.17 0.72 -14.42
CA GLY A 140 -6.15 0.54 -13.38
C GLY A 140 -5.56 -0.88 -13.31
N LEU A 141 -6.30 -1.90 -13.75
CA LEU A 141 -5.81 -3.28 -13.84
C LEU A 141 -4.76 -3.48 -14.94
N ASN A 142 -4.59 -2.53 -15.87
CA ASN A 142 -3.50 -2.56 -16.86
C ASN A 142 -2.11 -2.55 -16.22
N LEU A 143 -2.00 -2.21 -14.93
CA LEU A 143 -0.79 -2.41 -14.14
C LEU A 143 -0.29 -3.88 -14.18
N MET A 144 -1.16 -4.88 -14.33
CA MET A 144 -0.71 -6.28 -14.53
C MET A 144 0.14 -6.44 -15.79
N TYR A 145 -0.30 -5.84 -16.91
CA TYR A 145 0.48 -5.84 -18.15
C TYR A 145 1.75 -5.01 -17.97
N LYS A 146 1.67 -3.90 -17.23
CA LYS A 146 2.84 -3.07 -16.95
C LYS A 146 3.91 -3.82 -16.16
N TYR A 147 3.53 -4.68 -15.22
CA TYR A 147 4.48 -5.53 -14.48
C TYR A 147 5.35 -6.38 -15.42
N VAL A 148 4.74 -6.93 -16.47
CA VAL A 148 5.42 -7.78 -17.46
C VAL A 148 6.35 -6.97 -18.36
N ASP A 149 5.94 -5.74 -18.69
CA ASP A 149 6.70 -4.81 -19.53
C ASP A 149 7.91 -4.18 -18.79
N GLU A 150 7.80 -3.99 -17.48
CA GLU A 150 8.86 -3.36 -16.68
C GLU A 150 10.12 -4.21 -16.58
N GLN A 151 11.27 -3.55 -16.80
CA GLN A 151 12.58 -4.21 -16.77
C GLN A 151 13.28 -4.06 -15.41
N SER A 152 12.99 -2.99 -14.68
CA SER A 152 13.61 -2.68 -13.40
C SER A 152 12.81 -3.28 -12.25
N ASP A 153 13.50 -4.01 -11.36
CA ASP A 153 12.88 -4.58 -10.16
C ASP A 153 12.22 -3.52 -9.29
N LYS A 154 12.80 -2.32 -9.22
CA LYS A 154 12.22 -1.19 -8.48
C LYS A 154 10.87 -0.76 -9.05
N ASN A 155 10.68 -0.84 -10.36
CA ASN A 155 9.41 -0.52 -10.99
C ASN A 155 8.43 -1.67 -10.86
N LYS A 156 8.87 -2.92 -11.01
CA LYS A 156 8.03 -4.10 -10.73
C LYS A 156 7.49 -4.08 -9.30
N GLU A 157 8.35 -3.81 -8.31
CA GLU A 157 7.96 -3.61 -6.91
C GLU A 157 6.89 -2.52 -6.76
N GLN A 158 7.03 -1.42 -7.49
CA GLN A 158 6.10 -0.30 -7.43
C GLN A 158 4.76 -0.63 -8.09
N VAL A 159 4.76 -1.34 -9.22
CA VAL A 159 3.55 -1.87 -9.86
C VAL A 159 2.76 -2.74 -8.89
N LEU A 160 3.44 -3.64 -8.17
CA LEU A 160 2.82 -4.48 -7.15
C LEU A 160 2.24 -3.68 -5.98
N GLY A 161 2.93 -2.62 -5.56
CA GLY A 161 2.42 -1.68 -4.57
C GLY A 161 1.13 -0.99 -5.01
N ALA A 162 1.11 -0.47 -6.25
CA ALA A 162 -0.05 0.18 -6.84
C ALA A 162 -1.24 -0.78 -7.00
N LEU A 163 -1.01 -2.00 -7.52
CA LEU A 163 -2.03 -3.04 -7.62
C LEU A 163 -2.56 -3.47 -6.25
N SER A 164 -1.68 -3.64 -5.26
CA SER A 164 -2.10 -3.97 -3.90
C SER A 164 -3.00 -2.89 -3.30
N SER A 165 -2.70 -1.60 -3.51
CA SER A 165 -3.59 -0.51 -3.06
C SER A 165 -4.92 -0.46 -3.82
N LEU A 166 -4.95 -0.84 -5.10
CA LEU A 166 -6.19 -0.91 -5.89
C LEU A 166 -7.06 -2.11 -5.50
N LEU A 167 -6.47 -3.28 -5.27
CA LEU A 167 -7.17 -4.56 -5.05
C LEU A 167 -7.68 -4.74 -3.62
N ARG A 168 -7.13 -3.99 -2.66
CA ARG A 168 -7.67 -3.87 -1.29
C ARG A 168 -8.89 -2.93 -1.28
N THR A 169 -9.86 -3.26 -2.13
CA THR A 169 -11.10 -2.53 -2.37
C THR A 169 -12.30 -3.39 -2.04
N SER A 170 -13.39 -2.78 -1.59
CA SER A 170 -14.69 -3.43 -1.43
C SER A 170 -15.51 -3.46 -2.73
N VAL A 171 -14.99 -2.90 -3.82
CA VAL A 171 -15.63 -2.88 -5.14
C VAL A 171 -15.48 -4.25 -5.81
N ALA A 172 -16.55 -5.02 -5.84
CA ALA A 172 -16.57 -6.41 -6.30
C ALA A 172 -16.14 -6.55 -7.76
N GLU A 173 -16.50 -5.61 -8.63
CA GLU A 173 -16.20 -5.64 -10.06
C GLU A 173 -14.70 -5.68 -10.34
N ILE A 174 -13.91 -4.92 -9.57
CA ILE A 174 -12.44 -4.86 -9.70
C ILE A 174 -11.84 -6.25 -9.41
N LYS A 175 -12.32 -6.89 -8.34
CA LYS A 175 -11.88 -8.23 -7.95
C LYS A 175 -12.35 -9.29 -8.92
N ALA A 176 -13.56 -9.15 -9.47
CA ALA A 176 -14.09 -10.04 -10.51
C ALA A 176 -13.22 -10.06 -11.74
N GLU A 177 -12.91 -8.88 -12.29
CA GLU A 177 -12.07 -8.78 -13.47
C GLU A 177 -10.67 -9.34 -13.18
N PHE A 178 -10.05 -8.94 -12.06
CA PHE A 178 -8.72 -9.41 -11.68
C PHE A 178 -8.66 -10.94 -11.52
N PHE A 179 -9.54 -11.53 -10.70
CA PHE A 179 -9.43 -12.96 -10.40
C PHE A 179 -9.95 -13.86 -11.52
N LYS A 180 -11.06 -13.51 -12.17
CA LYS A 180 -11.70 -14.37 -13.18
C LYS A 180 -11.18 -14.12 -14.58
N GLU A 181 -11.29 -12.87 -15.04
CA GLU A 181 -11.02 -12.54 -16.45
C GLU A 181 -9.51 -12.47 -16.71
N MET A 182 -8.74 -11.92 -15.75
CA MET A 182 -7.29 -11.75 -15.86
C MET A 182 -6.49 -12.88 -15.22
N LYS A 183 -7.15 -13.90 -14.64
CA LYS A 183 -6.50 -15.03 -13.95
C LYS A 183 -5.49 -14.58 -12.89
N GLY A 184 -5.87 -13.60 -12.07
CA GLY A 184 -4.99 -12.94 -11.10
C GLY A 184 -4.32 -13.88 -10.11
N LEU A 185 -4.96 -15.00 -9.73
CA LEU A 185 -4.33 -16.01 -8.85
C LEU A 185 -3.20 -16.76 -9.55
N ASP A 186 -3.34 -17.11 -10.84
CA ASP A 186 -2.26 -17.72 -11.62
C ASP A 186 -1.08 -16.76 -11.77
N TRP A 187 -1.37 -15.47 -11.94
CA TRP A 187 -0.35 -14.42 -12.01
C TRP A 187 0.39 -14.23 -10.67
N ILE A 188 -0.33 -14.20 -9.55
CA ILE A 188 0.28 -14.16 -8.20
C ILE A 188 1.15 -15.41 -7.97
N LYS A 189 0.66 -16.59 -8.35
CA LYS A 189 1.41 -17.84 -8.28
C LYS A 189 2.73 -17.75 -9.04
N GLN A 190 2.72 -17.25 -10.27
CA GLN A 190 3.93 -17.09 -11.08
C GLN A 190 4.97 -16.22 -10.38
N ILE A 191 4.55 -15.09 -9.80
CA ILE A 191 5.47 -14.18 -9.09
C ILE A 191 6.08 -14.83 -7.85
N ILE A 192 5.30 -15.58 -7.08
CA ILE A 192 5.78 -16.26 -5.86
C ILE A 192 6.82 -17.33 -6.20
N LEU A 193 6.56 -18.09 -7.27
CA LEU A 193 7.40 -19.20 -7.68
C LEU A 193 8.63 -18.78 -8.49
N GLU A 194 8.64 -17.58 -9.05
CA GLU A 194 9.80 -17.04 -9.76
C GLU A 194 11.00 -16.87 -8.79
N PRO A 195 12.12 -17.56 -9.03
CA PRO A 195 13.26 -17.54 -8.10
C PRO A 195 13.88 -16.15 -7.93
N GLU A 196 13.88 -15.36 -9.00
CA GLU A 196 14.49 -14.04 -9.08
C GLU A 196 13.61 -12.92 -8.48
N THR A 197 12.40 -13.22 -8.02
CA THR A 197 11.52 -12.22 -7.42
C THR A 197 12.14 -11.65 -6.14
N THR A 198 12.31 -10.32 -6.11
CA THR A 198 12.92 -9.64 -4.96
C THR A 198 12.08 -9.81 -3.69
N LYS A 199 12.73 -9.81 -2.52
CA LYS A 199 12.03 -9.88 -1.22
C LYS A 199 11.03 -8.73 -1.02
N ARG A 200 11.33 -7.55 -1.57
CA ARG A 200 10.43 -6.38 -1.54
C ARG A 200 9.17 -6.61 -2.39
N ALA A 201 9.31 -7.21 -3.57
CA ALA A 201 8.17 -7.60 -4.41
C ALA A 201 7.32 -8.69 -3.71
N LEU A 202 7.97 -9.71 -3.16
CA LEU A 202 7.31 -10.75 -2.37
C LEU A 202 6.53 -10.16 -1.20
N LYS A 203 7.10 -9.18 -0.46
CA LYS A 203 6.42 -8.49 0.64
C LYS A 203 5.11 -7.83 0.20
N LYS A 204 5.07 -7.23 -1.00
CA LYS A 204 3.84 -6.62 -1.55
C LYS A 204 2.79 -7.69 -1.92
N ILE A 205 3.23 -8.81 -2.50
CA ILE A 205 2.36 -9.93 -2.84
C ILE A 205 1.79 -10.60 -1.58
N PHE A 206 2.63 -10.91 -0.59
CA PHE A 206 2.17 -11.54 0.64
C PHE A 206 1.31 -10.60 1.48
N PHE A 207 1.54 -9.29 1.43
CA PHE A 207 0.61 -8.34 2.04
C PHE A 207 -0.77 -8.35 1.37
N LEU A 208 -0.83 -8.46 0.03
CA LEU A 208 -2.10 -8.63 -0.69
C LEU A 208 -2.75 -9.96 -0.34
N LEU A 209 -2.01 -11.07 -0.35
CA LEU A 209 -2.55 -12.39 0.03
C LEU A 209 -3.03 -12.43 1.47
N TYR A 210 -2.30 -11.81 2.41
CA TYR A 210 -2.71 -11.67 3.80
C TYR A 210 -4.06 -10.96 3.91
N ASP A 211 -4.22 -9.82 3.22
CA ASP A 211 -5.49 -9.09 3.18
C ASP A 211 -6.62 -9.95 2.59
N LEU A 212 -6.33 -10.76 1.58
CA LEU A 212 -7.31 -11.63 0.92
C LEU A 212 -7.66 -12.91 1.70
N ILE A 213 -6.72 -13.49 2.46
CA ILE A 213 -6.86 -14.78 3.16
C ILE A 213 -7.35 -14.57 4.59
N VAL A 214 -6.76 -13.61 5.31
CA VAL A 214 -6.95 -13.47 6.77
C VAL A 214 -8.03 -12.46 7.10
N LYS A 215 -8.16 -11.36 6.32
CA LYS A 215 -9.29 -10.46 6.48
C LYS A 215 -10.50 -11.01 5.72
N GLU A 216 -10.99 -12.18 6.14
CA GLU A 216 -12.23 -12.86 5.70
C GLU A 216 -13.51 -11.98 5.69
N THR A 217 -13.39 -10.68 5.97
CA THR A 217 -14.46 -9.70 5.95
C THR A 217 -14.75 -9.10 4.57
N ASP A 218 -13.92 -9.34 3.54
CA ASP A 218 -14.27 -8.83 2.21
C ASP A 218 -15.21 -9.76 1.43
N LYS A 219 -16.47 -9.74 1.83
CA LYS A 219 -17.62 -10.36 1.14
C LYS A 219 -17.70 -10.01 -0.35
N SER A 220 -16.99 -8.99 -0.83
CA SER A 220 -16.90 -8.75 -2.27
C SER A 220 -16.19 -9.88 -3.02
N VAL A 221 -15.23 -10.57 -2.40
CA VAL A 221 -14.57 -11.76 -2.99
C VAL A 221 -15.56 -12.92 -3.10
N GLU A 222 -16.32 -13.21 -2.04
CA GLU A 222 -17.36 -14.26 -2.02
C GLU A 222 -18.50 -13.98 -3.00
N LYS A 223 -18.86 -12.71 -3.21
CA LYS A 223 -19.86 -12.34 -4.24
C LYS A 223 -19.38 -12.64 -5.65
N VAL A 224 -18.06 -12.62 -5.84
CA VAL A 224 -17.43 -12.77 -7.14
C VAL A 224 -17.15 -14.23 -7.38
N LEU A 225 -16.44 -14.90 -6.49
CA LEU A 225 -16.00 -16.27 -6.66
C LEU A 225 -17.00 -17.21 -5.94
N PRO A 226 -17.56 -18.21 -6.63
CA PRO A 226 -18.74 -18.95 -6.18
C PRO A 226 -18.49 -19.94 -5.03
N ASP A 227 -17.22 -20.19 -4.70
CA ASP A 227 -16.83 -21.12 -3.65
C ASP A 227 -16.71 -20.40 -2.31
N ASP A 228 -16.88 -21.11 -1.19
CA ASP A 228 -16.87 -20.52 0.16
C ASP A 228 -15.51 -19.87 0.50
N HIS A 229 -14.39 -20.46 0.02
CA HIS A 229 -13.04 -19.94 0.27
C HIS A 229 -12.12 -20.08 -0.97
N PRO A 230 -12.44 -19.39 -2.07
CA PRO A 230 -11.90 -19.68 -3.40
C PRO A 230 -10.38 -19.40 -3.50
N ILE A 231 -9.87 -18.48 -2.71
CA ILE A 231 -8.43 -18.17 -2.65
C ILE A 231 -7.69 -19.25 -1.86
N LYS A 232 -8.26 -19.70 -0.73
CA LYS A 232 -7.66 -20.79 0.07
C LYS A 232 -7.69 -22.09 -0.72
N ASP A 233 -8.81 -22.42 -1.36
CA ASP A 233 -8.96 -23.57 -2.26
C ASP A 233 -7.93 -23.57 -3.39
N TYR A 234 -7.70 -22.39 -4.00
CA TYR A 234 -6.67 -22.25 -5.02
C TYR A 234 -5.27 -22.54 -4.46
N ILE A 235 -4.92 -22.01 -3.29
CA ILE A 235 -3.60 -22.24 -2.67
C ILE A 235 -3.44 -23.72 -2.26
N VAL A 236 -4.48 -24.34 -1.70
CA VAL A 236 -4.50 -25.79 -1.41
C VAL A 236 -4.23 -26.61 -2.66
N SER A 237 -4.84 -26.23 -3.78
CA SER A 237 -4.66 -26.91 -5.07
C SER A 237 -3.28 -26.66 -5.71
N ASN A 238 -2.54 -25.66 -5.22
CA ASN A 238 -1.22 -25.24 -5.70
C ASN A 238 -0.19 -25.35 -4.57
N PHE A 239 0.02 -26.57 -4.09
CA PHE A 239 0.90 -26.88 -2.96
C PHE A 239 2.36 -26.40 -3.15
N ASP A 240 2.82 -26.24 -4.39
CA ASP A 240 4.12 -25.64 -4.71
C ASP A 240 4.26 -24.21 -4.18
N MET A 241 3.17 -23.44 -4.11
CA MET A 241 3.15 -22.13 -3.45
C MET A 241 3.43 -22.25 -1.95
N ILE A 242 2.80 -23.21 -1.27
CA ILE A 242 3.00 -23.45 0.17
C ILE A 242 4.45 -23.87 0.43
N VAL A 243 4.99 -24.78 -0.38
CA VAL A 243 6.40 -25.19 -0.28
C VAL A 243 7.33 -23.99 -0.46
N ARG A 244 7.08 -23.13 -1.45
CA ARG A 244 7.86 -21.91 -1.67
C ARG A 244 7.74 -20.93 -0.49
N MET A 245 6.54 -20.73 0.05
CA MET A 245 6.30 -19.91 1.24
C MET A 245 7.12 -20.42 2.44
N LEU A 246 7.05 -21.72 2.72
CA LEU A 246 7.83 -22.33 3.78
C LEU A 246 9.33 -22.15 3.55
N ASN A 247 9.82 -22.40 2.33
CA ASN A 247 11.24 -22.21 1.99
C ASN A 247 11.72 -20.76 2.18
N LEU A 248 10.88 -19.76 1.95
CA LEU A 248 11.19 -18.35 2.22
C LEU A 248 11.31 -18.03 3.71
N LEU A 249 10.86 -18.94 4.60
CA LEU A 249 11.08 -18.85 6.04
C LEU A 249 12.42 -19.45 6.48
N ASN A 250 13.16 -20.15 5.61
CA ASN A 250 14.47 -20.64 5.98
C ASN A 250 15.47 -19.49 6.16
N TYR A 251 16.42 -19.71 7.07
CA TYR A 251 17.54 -18.81 7.30
C TYR A 251 18.73 -19.25 6.45
N GLU A 252 19.13 -18.44 5.47
CA GLU A 252 20.40 -18.67 4.78
C GLU A 252 21.57 -18.06 5.57
N ASN A 253 21.34 -16.97 6.32
CA ASN A 253 22.32 -16.33 7.20
C ASN A 253 21.65 -15.53 8.33
N GLU A 254 22.45 -15.01 9.27
CA GLU A 254 21.94 -14.21 10.39
C GLU A 254 21.34 -12.86 9.95
N GLU A 255 21.84 -12.23 8.89
CA GLU A 255 21.32 -10.94 8.39
C GLU A 255 19.89 -11.05 7.82
N ASP A 256 19.53 -12.20 7.24
CA ASP A 256 18.18 -12.49 6.72
C ASP A 256 17.13 -12.59 7.82
N LEU A 257 17.54 -12.97 9.03
CA LEU A 257 16.67 -13.10 10.20
C LEU A 257 16.18 -11.73 10.69
N PHE A 258 16.99 -10.69 10.47
CA PHE A 258 16.74 -9.34 11.01
C PHE A 258 16.13 -8.38 9.98
N SER A 259 16.40 -8.58 8.69
CA SER A 259 16.02 -7.62 7.65
C SER A 259 14.58 -7.77 7.15
N ASP A 260 13.95 -8.93 7.36
CA ASP A 260 12.71 -9.29 6.65
C ASP A 260 11.54 -9.77 7.55
N HIS A 261 11.53 -9.46 8.85
CA HIS A 261 10.46 -9.89 9.78
C HIS A 261 9.06 -9.68 9.23
N VAL A 262 8.78 -8.51 8.62
CA VAL A 262 7.44 -8.20 8.07
C VAL A 262 7.04 -9.13 6.92
N LEU A 263 7.99 -9.55 6.07
CA LEU A 263 7.71 -10.53 5.02
C LEU A 263 7.36 -11.88 5.64
N ARG A 264 8.15 -12.31 6.62
CA ARG A 264 7.97 -13.59 7.34
C ARG A 264 6.62 -13.64 8.05
N GLU A 265 6.24 -12.56 8.72
CA GLU A 265 4.94 -12.39 9.37
C GLU A 265 3.79 -12.56 8.38
N PHE A 266 3.83 -11.92 7.20
CA PHE A 266 2.80 -12.11 6.19
C PHE A 266 2.77 -13.54 5.65
N ILE A 267 3.93 -14.17 5.45
CA ILE A 267 4.02 -15.57 5.02
C ILE A 267 3.38 -16.50 6.06
N LEU A 268 3.74 -16.36 7.34
CA LEU A 268 3.22 -17.19 8.42
C LEU A 268 1.70 -17.01 8.58
N ASN A 269 1.19 -15.79 8.46
CA ASN A 269 -0.24 -15.54 8.47
C ASN A 269 -0.96 -16.19 7.26
N CYS A 270 -0.37 -16.14 6.07
CA CYS A 270 -0.94 -16.81 4.89
C CYS A 270 -0.95 -18.34 5.06
N VAL A 271 0.18 -18.93 5.46
CA VAL A 271 0.32 -20.38 5.68
C VAL A 271 -0.61 -20.85 6.80
N GLY A 272 -0.63 -20.14 7.93
CA GLY A 272 -1.52 -20.44 9.05
C GLY A 272 -2.99 -20.39 8.67
N GLY A 273 -3.41 -19.34 7.95
CA GLY A 273 -4.79 -19.23 7.45
C GLY A 273 -5.20 -20.34 6.47
N VAL A 274 -4.25 -20.88 5.70
CA VAL A 274 -4.47 -22.03 4.80
C VAL A 274 -4.52 -23.35 5.57
N PHE A 275 -3.63 -23.58 6.54
CA PHE A 275 -3.62 -24.81 7.35
C PHE A 275 -4.80 -24.87 8.33
N GLN A 276 -5.25 -23.74 8.87
CA GLN A 276 -6.50 -23.69 9.63
C GLN A 276 -7.70 -24.10 8.77
N TYR A 277 -7.70 -23.69 7.50
CA TYR A 277 -8.75 -24.03 6.54
C TYR A 277 -8.68 -25.50 6.10
N ASN A 278 -7.49 -26.03 5.86
CA ASN A 278 -7.27 -27.43 5.50
C ASN A 278 -6.15 -28.08 6.35
N PRO A 279 -6.48 -28.56 7.56
CA PRO A 279 -5.51 -29.15 8.48
C PRO A 279 -4.82 -30.41 7.94
N GLU A 280 -5.44 -31.12 7.00
CA GLU A 280 -4.87 -32.32 6.39
C GLU A 280 -3.60 -32.02 5.56
N LEU A 281 -3.37 -30.76 5.19
CA LEU A 281 -2.15 -30.33 4.51
C LEU A 281 -0.92 -30.36 5.42
N VAL A 282 -1.08 -30.34 6.74
CA VAL A 282 0.03 -30.43 7.69
C VAL A 282 0.51 -31.88 7.74
N SER A 283 1.28 -32.25 6.71
CA SER A 283 1.96 -33.54 6.66
C SER A 283 3.05 -33.61 7.73
N LYS A 284 3.47 -34.83 8.06
CA LYS A 284 4.59 -35.06 8.98
C LYS A 284 5.86 -34.30 8.58
N ASP A 285 6.13 -34.19 7.28
CA ASP A 285 7.32 -33.48 6.77
C ASP A 285 7.22 -31.96 7.01
N ILE A 286 6.00 -31.39 6.89
CA ILE A 286 5.75 -29.98 7.23
C ILE A 286 5.86 -29.76 8.74
N GLU A 287 5.30 -30.65 9.54
CA GLU A 287 5.37 -30.57 11.01
C GLU A 287 6.84 -30.63 11.49
N GLU A 288 7.64 -31.52 10.91
CA GLU A 288 9.08 -31.64 11.17
C GLU A 288 9.85 -30.38 10.74
N TYR A 289 9.51 -29.82 9.58
CA TYR A 289 10.06 -28.56 9.11
C TYR A 289 9.76 -27.40 10.07
N LEU A 290 8.49 -27.20 10.44
CA LEU A 290 8.07 -26.13 11.35
C LEU A 290 8.68 -26.31 12.74
N SER A 291 8.79 -27.55 13.24
CA SER A 291 9.46 -27.85 14.51
C SER A 291 10.96 -27.51 14.49
N THR A 292 11.62 -27.71 13.34
CA THR A 292 13.03 -27.33 13.13
C THR A 292 13.17 -25.82 13.08
N LEU A 293 12.28 -25.12 12.38
CA LEU A 293 12.24 -23.66 12.33
C LEU A 293 12.04 -23.08 13.74
N LEU A 294 11.08 -23.61 14.50
CA LEU A 294 10.79 -23.22 15.88
C LEU A 294 12.01 -23.36 16.80
N SER A 295 12.66 -24.52 16.74
CA SER A 295 13.88 -24.80 17.51
C SER A 295 15.01 -23.83 17.17
N THR A 296 15.13 -23.46 15.89
CA THR A 296 16.13 -22.51 15.39
C THR A 296 15.87 -21.10 15.91
N ILE A 297 14.63 -20.62 15.83
CA ILE A 297 14.22 -19.31 16.36
C ILE A 297 14.48 -19.25 17.87
N SER A 298 14.05 -20.28 18.61
CA SER A 298 14.24 -20.38 20.06
C SER A 298 15.71 -20.34 20.46
N ALA A 299 16.57 -21.10 19.76
CA ALA A 299 18.01 -21.07 19.99
C ALA A 299 18.61 -19.67 19.74
N LYS A 300 18.12 -18.95 18.72
CA LYS A 300 18.58 -17.60 18.40
C LYS A 300 18.14 -16.58 19.45
N ILE A 301 16.90 -16.67 19.94
CA ILE A 301 16.40 -15.85 21.06
C ILE A 301 17.31 -16.01 22.29
N THR A 302 17.65 -17.24 22.66
CA THR A 302 18.58 -17.51 23.77
C THR A 302 19.95 -16.90 23.51
N GLN A 303 20.51 -17.09 22.30
CA GLN A 303 21.80 -16.51 21.94
C GLN A 303 21.82 -14.97 22.04
N ILE A 304 20.76 -14.28 21.60
CA ILE A 304 20.70 -12.81 21.66
C ILE A 304 20.61 -12.35 23.12
N ARG A 305 19.79 -13.02 23.95
CA ARG A 305 19.66 -12.71 25.39
C ARG A 305 20.98 -12.93 26.14
N ASP A 306 21.69 -14.02 25.85
CA ASP A 306 22.96 -14.35 26.53
C ASP A 306 24.09 -13.36 26.18
N ASN A 307 23.99 -12.66 25.04
CA ASN A 307 24.97 -11.69 24.58
C ASN A 307 24.57 -10.22 24.88
N ASP A 308 23.56 -9.99 25.72
CA ASP A 308 22.98 -8.65 25.98
C ASP A 308 22.62 -7.91 24.67
N GLY A 309 22.07 -8.65 23.71
CA GLY A 309 21.72 -8.14 22.38
C GLY A 309 20.44 -7.29 22.37
N ASP A 310 20.01 -6.91 21.16
CA ASP A 310 18.85 -6.05 20.96
C ASP A 310 17.53 -6.73 21.37
N MET A 311 16.83 -6.13 22.34
CA MET A 311 15.58 -6.67 22.89
C MET A 311 14.39 -6.49 21.94
N ASP A 312 14.41 -5.50 21.05
CA ASP A 312 13.36 -5.34 20.03
C ASP A 312 13.39 -6.52 19.08
N THR A 313 14.59 -6.93 18.67
CA THR A 313 14.81 -8.16 17.89
C THR A 313 14.32 -9.41 18.61
N VAL A 314 14.58 -9.55 19.91
CA VAL A 314 14.05 -10.67 20.71
C VAL A 314 12.53 -10.71 20.65
N HIS A 315 11.87 -9.57 20.80
CA HIS A 315 10.41 -9.49 20.78
C HIS A 315 9.80 -9.88 19.41
N LEU A 316 10.44 -9.46 18.32
CA LEU A 316 10.04 -9.85 16.96
C LEU A 316 10.15 -11.37 16.77
N LEU A 317 11.25 -11.97 17.21
CA LEU A 317 11.46 -13.42 17.12
C LEU A 317 10.52 -14.22 18.02
N GLU A 318 10.20 -13.72 19.21
CA GLU A 318 9.19 -14.33 20.09
C GLU A 318 7.80 -14.33 19.43
N THR A 319 7.46 -13.24 18.75
CA THR A 319 6.20 -13.13 17.99
C THR A 319 6.18 -14.16 16.88
N GLU A 320 7.26 -14.26 16.10
CA GLU A 320 7.41 -15.26 15.04
C GLU A 320 7.32 -16.70 15.59
N ASN A 321 8.04 -16.99 16.68
CA ASN A 321 8.04 -18.28 17.35
C ASN A 321 6.61 -18.68 17.77
N SER A 322 5.87 -17.74 18.37
CA SER A 322 4.47 -17.96 18.76
C SER A 322 3.55 -18.22 17.56
N MET A 323 3.78 -17.57 16.43
CA MET A 323 3.02 -17.84 15.20
C MET A 323 3.29 -19.25 14.69
N VAL A 324 4.55 -19.70 14.68
CA VAL A 324 4.91 -21.07 14.26
C VAL A 324 4.29 -22.11 15.19
N GLU A 325 4.32 -21.90 16.51
CA GLU A 325 3.67 -22.78 17.50
C GLU A 325 2.17 -22.95 17.22
N LYS A 326 1.46 -21.83 17.01
CA LYS A 326 0.02 -21.85 16.69
C LYS A 326 -0.30 -22.64 15.42
N ILE A 327 0.56 -22.54 14.40
CA ILE A 327 0.42 -23.28 13.15
C ILE A 327 0.57 -24.79 13.40
N ILE A 328 1.58 -25.21 14.19
CA ILE A 328 1.81 -26.62 14.52
C ILE A 328 0.66 -27.18 15.37
N GLU A 329 0.22 -26.45 16.39
CA GLU A 329 -0.85 -26.88 17.29
C GLU A 329 -2.23 -26.88 16.63
N ASN A 330 -2.34 -26.31 15.43
CA ASN A 330 -3.60 -26.01 14.76
C ASN A 330 -4.55 -25.21 15.67
N GLN A 331 -3.98 -24.31 16.48
CA GLN A 331 -4.69 -23.45 17.43
C GLN A 331 -4.54 -22.00 17.00
N GLY A 332 -5.62 -21.36 16.54
CA GLY A 332 -5.65 -19.90 16.49
C GLY A 332 -6.73 -19.28 15.63
N ASP A 333 -7.43 -18.30 16.20
CA ASP A 333 -7.80 -17.10 15.44
C ASP A 333 -6.48 -16.37 15.12
N PHE A 334 -6.04 -16.35 13.85
CA PHE A 334 -4.88 -15.56 13.39
C PHE A 334 -5.16 -14.03 13.39
N LEU A 335 -6.13 -13.57 14.19
CA LEU A 335 -6.54 -12.18 14.30
C LEU A 335 -5.96 -11.53 15.56
N LEU A 336 -4.79 -10.89 15.44
CA LEU A 336 -4.22 -9.90 16.36
C LEU A 336 -3.18 -9.09 15.53
N ILE A 337 -3.09 -7.76 15.46
CA ILE A 337 -3.55 -6.59 16.24
C ILE A 337 -3.81 -5.42 15.27
N HIS A 338 -4.70 -4.49 15.64
CA HIS A 338 -5.03 -3.22 14.95
C HIS A 338 -3.85 -2.27 14.72
#